data_AF-A0A3M6H9X9-F1
#
_entry.id   AF-A0A3M6H9X9-F1
#
_cell.length_a   1.000
_cell.length_b   1.000
_cell.length_c   1.000
_cell.angle_alpha   90.00
_cell.angle_beta   90.00
_cell.angle_gamma   90.00
#
_symmetry.space_group_name_H-M   'P 1'
#
loop_
_entity.id
_entity.type
_entity.pdbx_description
1 polymer ?
#
loop_
_entity_poly.entity_id
_entity_poly.type
_entity_poly.pdbx_seq_one_letter_code
_entity_poly.pdbx_strand_id
1 'polypeptide(L)'
;MDLPTFDEVVGPQLQPGAFNEYILNRFAAQRLNVYTIHAEVEGIVMADGFRQLLRQADAREIEFNPLGQLLPESIEQLPCGQVVRGHLPGREGWLGVQQ
;
A
#
# COMPACT_ATOMS: atom_id res chain seq x y z
N MET A 1 -9.36 4.97 -1.54
CA MET A 1 -8.12 5.73 -1.33
C MET A 1 -7.18 4.76 -0.68
N ASP A 2 -6.15 4.41 -1.42
CA ASP A 2 -5.15 3.42 -1.02
C ASP A 2 -4.27 3.98 0.10
N LEU A 3 -3.61 3.11 0.85
CA LEU A 3 -2.67 3.54 1.87
C LEU A 3 -1.44 4.17 1.21
N PRO A 4 -0.83 5.21 1.81
CA PRO A 4 0.32 5.87 1.20
C PRO A 4 1.53 4.93 1.13
N THR A 5 2.37 5.13 0.11
CA THR A 5 3.63 4.43 -0.05
C THR A 5 4.73 5.06 0.80
N PHE A 6 5.81 4.32 1.06
CA PHE A 6 6.92 4.79 1.92
C PHE A 6 7.49 6.15 1.48
N ASP A 7 7.80 6.31 0.20
CA ASP A 7 8.36 7.52 -0.41
C ASP A 7 7.41 8.73 -0.41
N GLU A 8 6.09 8.51 -0.32
CA GLU A 8 5.12 9.61 -0.25
C GLU A 8 5.13 10.32 1.11
N VAL A 9 5.54 9.64 2.19
CA VAL A 9 5.39 10.14 3.57
C VAL A 9 6.72 10.26 4.30
N VAL A 10 7.69 9.39 3.99
CA VAL A 10 9.01 9.42 4.61
C VAL A 10 9.88 10.49 3.98
N GLY A 11 10.50 11.30 4.83
CA GLY A 11 11.29 12.48 4.45
C GLY A 11 10.59 13.76 4.92
N PRO A 12 9.63 14.33 4.15
CA PRO A 12 9.07 15.65 4.45
C PRO A 12 8.25 15.70 5.75
N GLN A 13 7.63 14.58 6.13
CA GLN A 13 6.61 14.53 7.20
C GLN A 13 6.90 13.45 8.25
N LEU A 14 7.66 12.41 7.89
CA LEU A 14 7.88 11.26 8.76
C LEU A 14 9.32 10.76 8.67
N GLN A 15 9.89 10.41 9.82
CA GLN A 15 11.18 9.72 9.87
C GLN A 15 11.02 8.24 9.50
N PRO A 16 12.01 7.61 8.84
CA PRO A 16 11.92 6.20 8.44
C PRO A 16 11.56 5.25 9.59
N GLY A 17 12.11 5.47 10.79
CA GLY A 17 11.84 4.63 11.96
C GLY A 17 10.42 4.75 12.52
N ALA A 18 9.69 5.82 12.19
CA ALA A 18 8.30 6.02 12.60
C ALA A 18 7.28 5.47 11.58
N PHE A 19 7.75 4.98 10.43
CA PHE A 19 6.89 4.54 9.33
C PHE A 19 5.95 3.39 9.72
N ASN A 20 6.46 2.36 10.41
CA ASN A 20 5.65 1.19 10.75
C ASN A 20 4.44 1.57 11.62
N GLU A 21 4.64 2.39 12.66
CA GLU A 21 3.55 2.82 13.52
C GLU A 21 2.55 3.68 12.73
N TYR A 22 3.05 4.59 11.90
CA TYR A 22 2.24 5.45 11.05
C TYR A 22 1.34 4.66 10.10
N ILE A 23 1.89 3.69 9.36
CA ILE A 23 1.12 2.93 8.37
C ILE A 23 0.15 1.97 9.06
N LEU A 24 0.55 1.32 10.15
CA LEU A 24 -0.31 0.40 10.88
C LEU A 24 -1.50 1.10 11.55
N ASN A 25 -1.36 2.38 11.93
CA ASN A 25 -2.46 3.19 12.48
C ASN A 25 -3.51 3.60 11.44
N ARG A 26 -3.25 3.38 10.15
CA ARG A 26 -4.17 3.74 9.05
C ARG A 26 -5.04 2.58 8.57
N PHE A 27 -4.74 1.35 8.95
CA PHE A 27 -5.61 0.22 8.67
C PHE A 27 -6.96 0.42 9.38
N ALA A 28 -8.05 0.23 8.65
CA ALA A 28 -9.40 0.37 9.17
C ALA A 28 -10.30 -0.75 8.64
N ALA A 29 -10.99 -1.45 9.54
CA ALA A 29 -11.80 -2.63 9.20
C ALA A 29 -12.94 -2.34 8.20
N GLN A 30 -13.47 -1.12 8.19
CA GLN A 30 -14.59 -0.72 7.32
C GLN A 30 -14.14 -0.03 6.03
N ARG A 31 -12.87 -0.17 5.64
CA ARG A 31 -12.31 0.42 4.43
C ARG A 31 -11.50 -0.61 3.66
N LEU A 32 -11.42 -0.43 2.34
CA LEU A 32 -10.46 -1.15 1.53
C LEU A 32 -9.05 -0.69 1.93
N ASN A 33 -8.25 -1.62 2.46
CA ASN A 33 -6.85 -1.37 2.81
C ASN A 33 -5.97 -2.00 1.73
N VAL A 34 -5.40 -1.17 0.85
CA VAL A 34 -4.36 -1.60 -0.10
C VAL A 34 -3.05 -0.98 0.35
N TYR A 35 -2.10 -1.82 0.74
CA TYR A 35 -0.76 -1.42 1.14
C TYR A 35 0.25 -1.88 0.09
N THR A 36 0.98 -0.94 -0.50
CA THR A 36 2.00 -1.21 -1.51
C THR A 36 3.38 -1.05 -0.89
N ILE A 37 4.20 -2.11 -1.01
CA ILE A 37 5.54 -2.18 -0.42
C ILE A 37 6.59 -2.01 -1.54
N HIS A 38 7.61 -1.19 -1.30
CA HIS A 38 8.77 -1.11 -2.18
C HIS A 38 9.72 -2.28 -1.92
N ALA A 39 9.70 -3.31 -2.76
CA ALA A 39 10.56 -4.48 -2.59
C ALA A 39 12.05 -4.13 -2.44
N GLU A 40 12.53 -3.10 -3.15
CA GLU A 40 13.94 -2.70 -3.17
C GLU A 40 14.37 -2.00 -1.86
N VAL A 41 13.48 -1.23 -1.23
CA VAL A 41 13.78 -0.45 -0.03
C VAL A 41 13.29 -1.17 1.21
N GLU A 42 12.00 -1.48 1.26
CA GLU A 42 11.34 -2.13 2.39
C GLU A 42 11.67 -3.63 2.46
N GLY A 43 11.94 -4.29 1.33
CA GLY A 43 12.23 -5.72 1.26
C GLY A 43 13.71 -6.11 1.39
N ILE A 44 14.66 -5.20 1.14
CA ILE A 44 16.10 -5.47 1.18
C ILE A 44 16.78 -4.62 2.24
N VAL A 45 16.88 -3.30 2.04
CA VAL A 45 17.62 -2.39 2.93
C VAL A 45 16.95 -2.29 4.30
N MET A 46 15.61 -2.29 4.34
CA MET A 46 14.83 -2.20 5.56
C MET A 46 14.18 -3.54 5.95
N ALA A 47 14.78 -4.66 5.56
CA ALA A 47 14.22 -6.00 5.83
C ALA A 47 13.90 -6.22 7.33
N ASP A 48 14.71 -5.69 8.24
CA ASP A 48 14.44 -5.77 9.69
C ASP A 48 13.25 -4.90 10.11
N GLY A 49 13.12 -3.71 9.51
CA GLY A 49 11.93 -2.86 9.66
C GLY A 49 10.67 -3.55 9.16
N PHE A 50 10.76 -4.24 8.02
CA PHE A 50 9.65 -5.03 7.49
C PHE A 50 9.29 -6.22 8.39
N ARG A 51 10.26 -6.96 8.93
CA ARG A 51 10.00 -8.01 9.93
C ARG A 51 9.33 -7.45 11.19
N GLN A 52 9.69 -6.24 11.60
CA GLN A 52 9.04 -5.57 12.72
C GLN A 52 7.60 -5.17 12.37
N LEU A 53 7.36 -4.68 11.14
CA LEU A 53 6.02 -4.35 10.66
C LEU A 53 5.10 -5.56 10.74
N LEU A 54 5.55 -6.72 10.24
CA LEU A 54 4.76 -7.97 10.27
C LEU A 54 4.42 -8.40 11.70
N ARG A 55 5.38 -8.35 12.63
CA ARG A 55 5.14 -8.66 14.04
C ARG A 55 4.15 -7.70 14.70
N GLN A 56 4.22 -6.41 14.38
CA GLN A 56 3.31 -5.40 14.92
C GLN A 56 1.92 -5.50 14.30
N ALA A 57 1.80 -5.87 13.03
CA ALA A 57 0.54 -6.14 12.36
C ALA A 57 -0.17 -7.35 12.98
N ASP A 58 0.55 -8.45 13.18
CA ASP A 58 0.05 -9.66 13.85
C ASP A 58 -0.47 -9.35 15.27
N ALA A 59 0.30 -8.59 16.06
CA ALA A 59 -0.13 -8.13 17.39
C ALA A 59 -1.37 -7.21 17.37
N ARG A 60 -1.74 -6.66 16.21
CA ARG A 60 -2.94 -5.84 15.99
C ARG A 60 -4.05 -6.60 15.26
N GLU A 61 -3.89 -7.92 15.08
CA GLU A 61 -4.84 -8.78 14.37
C GLU A 61 -5.06 -8.33 12.90
N ILE A 62 -4.02 -7.80 12.27
CA ILE A 62 -4.03 -7.40 10.85
C ILE A 62 -3.48 -8.56 10.02
N GLU A 63 -4.31 -9.11 9.15
CA GLU A 63 -3.93 -10.16 8.21
C GLU A 63 -3.67 -9.59 6.81
N PHE A 64 -2.54 -9.99 6.22
CA PHE A 64 -2.19 -9.65 4.84
C PHE A 64 -2.67 -10.72 3.87
N ASN A 65 -3.53 -10.32 2.93
CA ASN A 65 -4.00 -11.19 1.86
C ASN A 65 -3.51 -10.64 0.51
N PRO A 66 -2.94 -11.48 -0.39
CA PRO A 66 -2.61 -11.06 -1.73
C PRO A 66 -3.85 -10.52 -2.45
N LEU A 67 -3.73 -9.39 -3.14
CA LEU A 67 -4.87 -8.75 -3.82
C LEU A 67 -5.57 -9.70 -4.82
N GLY A 68 -4.84 -10.64 -5.39
CA GLY A 68 -5.38 -11.68 -6.27
C GLY A 68 -6.45 -12.57 -5.62
N GLN A 69 -6.46 -12.71 -4.30
CA GLN A 69 -7.52 -13.45 -3.59
C GLN A 69 -8.85 -12.68 -3.50
N LEU A 70 -8.84 -11.38 -3.81
CA LEU A 70 -10.07 -10.58 -3.91
C LEU A 70 -10.69 -10.65 -5.31
N LEU A 71 -10.01 -11.26 -6.28
CA LEU A 71 -10.50 -11.38 -7.65
C LEU A 71 -11.51 -12.53 -7.76
N PRO A 72 -12.49 -12.43 -8.67
CA PRO A 72 -13.33 -13.56 -9.02
C PRO A 72 -12.50 -14.67 -9.67
N GLU A 73 -12.99 -15.91 -9.59
CA GLU A 73 -12.31 -17.08 -10.18
C GLU A 73 -12.13 -16.97 -11.70
N SER A 74 -13.07 -16.30 -12.37
CA SER A 74 -13.06 -16.08 -13.82
C SER A 74 -12.83 -14.59 -14.10
N ILE A 75 -11.72 -14.31 -14.78
CA ILE A 75 -11.31 -12.95 -15.16
C ILE A 75 -12.28 -12.32 -16.16
N GLU A 76 -13.03 -13.13 -16.92
CA GLU A 76 -14.03 -12.69 -17.89
C GLU A 76 -15.23 -12.00 -17.21
N GLN A 77 -15.39 -12.17 -15.90
CA GLN A 77 -16.42 -11.50 -15.09
C GLN A 77 -16.01 -10.08 -14.70
N LEU A 78 -14.73 -9.71 -14.85
CA LEU A 78 -14.26 -8.37 -14.53
C LEU A 78 -14.70 -7.37 -15.61
N PRO A 79 -15.14 -6.16 -15.22
CA PRO A 79 -15.45 -5.12 -16.19
C PRO A 79 -14.18 -4.69 -16.92
N CYS A 80 -14.32 -4.37 -18.21
CA CYS A 80 -13.22 -3.73 -18.95
C CYS A 80 -12.98 -2.33 -18.38
N GLY A 81 -11.78 -2.09 -17.85
CA GLY A 81 -11.35 -0.78 -17.40
C GLY A 81 -10.53 -0.06 -18.48
N GLN A 82 -10.67 1.26 -18.58
CA GLN A 82 -9.84 2.08 -19.46
C GLN A 82 -8.74 2.75 -18.64
N VAL A 83 -7.48 2.57 -19.05
CA VAL A 83 -6.34 3.29 -18.47
C VAL A 83 -6.02 4.51 -19.33
N VAL A 84 -6.11 5.69 -18.75
CA VAL A 84 -5.79 6.97 -19.39
C VAL A 84 -4.67 7.68 -18.63
N ARG A 85 -4.01 8.67 -19.26
CA ARG A 85 -3.08 9.54 -18.55
C ARG A 85 -3.86 10.58 -17.76
N GLY A 86 -3.54 10.71 -16.47
CA GLY A 86 -4.14 11.70 -15.58
C GLY A 86 -3.14 12.20 -14.54
N HIS A 87 -3.62 13.06 -13.64
CA HIS A 87 -2.87 13.54 -12.49
C HIS A 87 -3.64 13.18 -11.21
N LEU A 88 -2.92 12.77 -10.16
CA LEU A 88 -3.48 12.54 -8.84
C LEU A 88 -2.95 13.60 -7.87
N PRO A 89 -3.83 14.25 -7.07
CA PRO A 89 -3.39 15.16 -6.03
C PRO A 89 -2.38 14.49 -5.10
N GLY A 90 -1.22 15.12 -4.90
CA GLY A 90 -0.16 14.59 -4.03
C GLY A 90 0.92 13.77 -4.74
N ARG A 91 0.81 13.51 -6.04
CA ARG A 91 1.88 12.86 -6.82
C ARG A 91 2.37 13.76 -7.95
N GLU A 92 3.68 13.89 -8.08
CA GLU A 92 4.31 14.64 -9.18
C GLU A 92 4.26 13.85 -10.50
N GLY A 93 4.10 14.57 -11.61
CA GLY A 93 4.03 13.98 -12.95
C GLY A 93 2.64 13.47 -13.34
N TRP A 94 2.58 12.76 -14.48
CA TRP A 94 1.37 12.09 -14.98
C TRP A 94 1.39 10.61 -14.62
N LEU A 95 0.22 10.04 -14.39
CA LEU A 95 0.01 8.65 -13.98
C LEU A 95 -0.98 7.97 -14.92
N GLY A 96 -0.91 6.64 -15.00
CA GLY A 96 -2.02 5.84 -15.53
C GLY A 96 -3.15 5.82 -14.50
N VAL A 97 -4.32 6.34 -14.86
CA VAL A 97 -5.51 6.34 -14.02
C VAL A 97 -6.63 5.56 -14.69
N GLN A 98 -7.44 4.86 -13.90
CA GLN A 98 -8.65 4.20 -14.39
C GLN A 98 -9.78 5.23 -14.52
N GLN A 99 -10.50 5.19 -15.64
CA GLN A 99 -11.67 6.05 -15.92
C GLN A 99 -12.97 5.25 -15.88
#